data_AF-A0A0G4LYV3-F1
#
_entry.id   AF-A0A0G4LYV3-F1
#
_cell.length_a   1.000
_cell.length_b   1.000
_cell.length_c   1.000
_cell.angle_alpha   90.00
_cell.angle_beta   90.00
_cell.angle_gamma   90.00
#
_symmetry.space_group_name_H-M   'P 1'
#
loop_
_entity.id
_entity.type
_entity.pdbx_description
1 polymer ?
#
loop_
_entity_poly.entity_id
_entity_poly.type
_entity_poly.pdbx_seq_one_letter_code
_entity_poly.pdbx_strand_id
1 'polypeptide(L)'
;FSKVDKHPLLNFAYKRWSFSAIPLIGQLVAGDRDSYQYLVESIERFPSQEEFRDMIVAAGFEVAGDGYEDLTGGIAAIHKGMKPL
;
A
#
# COMPACT_ATOMS: atom_id res chain seq x y z
N PHE A 1 1.28 1.16 -2.87
CA PHE A 1 1.17 0.91 -1.41
C PHE A 1 0.22 -0.25 -1.23
N SER A 2 0.45 -1.16 -0.30
CA SER A 2 -0.42 -2.35 -0.19
C SER A 2 -0.65 -2.75 1.27
N LYS A 3 -1.41 -3.83 1.49
CA LYS A 3 -1.77 -4.28 2.83
C LYS A 3 -0.85 -5.40 3.28
N VAL A 4 -0.33 -5.28 4.49
CA VAL A 4 0.57 -6.27 5.13
C VAL A 4 -0.25 -7.40 5.79
N ASP A 5 -1.35 -7.83 5.18
CA ASP A 5 -2.35 -8.66 5.89
C ASP A 5 -1.91 -10.13 6.05
N LYS A 6 -0.98 -10.59 5.21
CA LYS A 6 -0.41 -11.95 5.29
C LYS A 6 0.47 -12.18 6.52
N HIS A 7 0.95 -11.12 7.17
CA HIS A 7 1.79 -11.19 8.36
C HIS A 7 1.25 -10.31 9.50
N PRO A 8 0.32 -10.82 10.34
CA PRO A 8 -0.42 -10.02 11.32
C PRO A 8 0.47 -9.23 12.30
N LEU A 9 1.56 -9.85 12.77
CA LEU A 9 2.52 -9.21 13.68
C LEU A 9 3.32 -8.10 12.99
N LEU A 10 3.70 -8.30 11.73
CA LEU A 10 4.38 -7.28 10.92
C LEU A 10 3.43 -6.12 10.60
N ASN A 11 2.18 -6.41 10.26
CA ASN A 11 1.13 -5.42 10.03
C ASN A 11 0.92 -4.54 11.27
N PHE A 12 0.83 -5.17 12.45
CA PHE A 12 0.66 -4.46 13.71
C PHE A 12 1.86 -3.56 14.03
N ALA A 13 3.08 -4.09 13.92
CA ALA A 13 4.31 -3.32 14.14
C ALA A 13 4.44 -2.17 13.14
N TYR A 14 4.18 -2.43 11.85
CA TYR A 14 4.21 -1.43 10.80
C TYR A 14 3.17 -0.33 11.02
N LYS A 15 1.92 -0.68 11.30
CA LYS A 15 0.87 0.31 11.62
C LYS A 15 1.27 1.13 12.85
N ARG A 16 1.67 0.48 13.94
CA ARG A 16 2.05 1.21 15.18
C ARG A 16 3.23 2.15 14.96
N TRP A 17 4.25 1.71 14.23
CA TRP A 17 5.41 2.55 13.88
C TRP A 17 5.01 3.67 12.93
N SER A 18 4.33 3.37 11.81
CA SER A 18 3.93 4.36 10.80
C SER A 18 2.99 5.43 11.37
N PHE A 19 1.94 5.06 12.11
CA PHE A 19 0.99 6.03 12.67
C PHE A 19 1.56 6.88 13.81
N SER A 20 2.62 6.42 14.48
CA SER A 20 3.19 7.14 15.63
C SER A 20 4.47 7.90 15.27
N ALA A 21 5.35 7.32 14.48
CA ALA A 21 6.67 7.87 14.22
C ALA A 21 6.70 8.79 12.99
N ILE A 22 6.02 8.43 11.89
CA ILE A 22 6.09 9.19 10.64
C ILE A 22 5.53 10.62 10.78
N PRO A 23 4.35 10.86 11.40
CA PRO A 23 3.82 12.22 11.56
C PRO A 23 4.68 13.09 12.48
N LEU A 24 5.23 12.49 13.55
CA LEU A 24 6.12 13.18 14.49
C LEU A 24 7.45 13.56 13.84
N ILE A 25 8.02 12.69 13.00
CA ILE A 25 9.21 13.01 12.20
C ILE A 25 8.89 14.09 11.16
N GLY A 26 7.74 14.03 10.49
CA GLY A 26 7.30 15.08 9.56
C GLY A 26 7.19 16.46 10.21
N GLN A 27 6.65 16.52 11.42
CA GLN A 27 6.54 17.74 12.20
C GLN A 27 7.91 18.29 12.67
N LEU A 28 8.86 17.41 13.01
CA LEU A 28 10.21 17.78 13.45
C LEU A 28 11.17 18.15 12.31
N VAL A 29 11.02 17.54 11.13
CA VAL A 29 12.01 17.65 10.03
C VAL A 29 11.57 18.61 8.94
N ALA A 30 10.29 18.64 8.58
CA ALA A 30 9.80 19.39 7.42
C ALA A 30 8.97 20.63 7.77
N GLY A 31 8.50 20.75 9.02
CA GLY A 31 7.50 21.76 9.38
C GLY A 31 6.14 21.58 8.68
N ASP A 32 5.98 20.51 7.90
CA ASP A 32 4.82 20.20 7.06
C ASP A 32 4.22 18.86 7.50
N ARG A 33 3.40 18.95 8.54
CA ARG A 33 2.65 17.83 9.11
C ARG A 33 1.62 17.27 8.12
N ASP A 34 1.05 18.13 7.27
CA ASP A 34 -0.07 17.81 6.41
C ASP A 34 0.35 16.84 5.30
N SER A 35 1.52 17.04 4.70
CA SER A 35 2.07 16.13 3.69
C SER A 35 2.29 14.70 4.21
N TYR A 36 2.79 14.56 5.44
CA TYR A 36 3.01 13.24 6.05
C TYR A 36 1.72 12.60 6.55
N GLN A 37 0.78 13.39 7.04
CA GLN A 37 -0.54 12.90 7.38
C GLN A 37 -1.25 12.37 6.12
N TYR A 38 -1.20 13.10 5.00
CA TYR A 38 -1.74 12.64 3.72
C TYR A 38 -1.09 11.32 3.25
N LEU A 39 0.22 11.18 3.40
CA LEU A 39 0.91 9.94 3.08
C LEU A 39 0.34 8.76 3.89
N VAL A 40 0.20 8.89 5.20
CA VAL A 40 -0.30 7.81 6.06
C VAL A 40 -1.77 7.49 5.72
N GLU A 41 -2.61 8.52 5.56
CA GLU A 41 -4.03 8.35 5.21
C GLU A 41 -4.20 7.71 3.82
N SER A 42 -3.38 8.09 2.84
CA SER A 42 -3.44 7.51 1.50
C SER A 42 -3.02 6.04 1.48
N ILE A 43 -2.01 5.65 2.27
CA ILE A 43 -1.62 4.24 2.45
C ILE A 43 -2.75 3.44 3.11
N GLU A 44 -3.43 4.03 4.10
CA GLU A 44 -4.54 3.36 4.77
C GLU A 44 -5.76 3.20 3.86
N ARG A 45 -6.08 4.19 3.03
CA ARG A 45 -7.23 4.14 2.11
C ARG A 45 -6.95 3.33 0.84
N PHE A 46 -5.68 3.08 0.50
CA PHE A 46 -5.35 2.31 -0.69
C PHE A 46 -5.92 0.89 -0.59
N PRO A 47 -6.50 0.35 -1.69
CA PRO A 47 -7.04 -1.00 -1.71
C PRO A 47 -6.00 -2.07 -1.37
N SER A 48 -6.45 -3.22 -0.90
CA SER A 48 -5.61 -4.42 -0.81
C SER A 48 -5.15 -4.89 -2.19
N GLN A 49 -4.19 -5.80 -2.21
CA GLN A 49 -3.60 -6.32 -3.43
C GLN A 49 -4.66 -7.01 -4.30
N GLU A 50 -5.56 -7.79 -3.69
CA GLU A 50 -6.63 -8.48 -4.41
C GLU A 50 -7.67 -7.49 -4.93
N GLU A 51 -8.11 -6.53 -4.11
CA GLU A 51 -9.06 -5.48 -4.55
C GLU A 51 -8.49 -4.66 -5.70
N PHE A 52 -7.20 -4.29 -5.63
CA PHE A 52 -6.56 -3.50 -6.68
C PHE A 52 -6.34 -4.31 -7.96
N ARG A 53 -6.02 -5.61 -7.85
CA ARG A 53 -6.01 -6.54 -8.98
C ARG A 53 -7.38 -6.58 -9.66
N ASP A 54 -8.46 -6.66 -8.89
CA ASP A 54 -9.81 -6.71 -9.42
C ASP A 54 -10.21 -5.40 -10.10
N MET A 55 -9.72 -4.26 -9.60
CA MET A 55 -9.84 -2.96 -10.30
C MET A 55 -9.09 -2.95 -11.65
N ILE A 56 -7.90 -3.55 -11.74
CA ILE A 56 -7.14 -3.68 -13.00
C ILE A 56 -7.90 -4.55 -14.00
N VAL A 57 -8.48 -5.66 -13.55
CA VAL A 57 -9.32 -6.54 -14.39
C VAL A 57 -10.58 -5.81 -14.85
N ALA A 58 -11.26 -5.08 -13.96
CA ALA A 58 -12.44 -4.29 -14.30
C ALA A 58 -12.13 -3.17 -15.32
N ALA A 59 -10.89 -2.68 -15.35
CA ALA A 59 -10.43 -1.73 -16.36
C ALA A 59 -10.14 -2.35 -17.73
N GLY A 60 -10.30 -3.67 -17.89
CA GLY A 60 -10.15 -4.40 -19.15
C GLY A 60 -8.76 -4.96 -19.42
N PHE A 61 -7.89 -5.04 -18.41
CA PHE A 61 -6.60 -5.72 -18.51
C PHE A 61 -6.74 -7.19 -18.12
N GLU A 62 -6.00 -8.05 -18.82
CA GLU A 62 -5.84 -9.44 -18.45
C GLU A 62 -4.72 -9.58 -17.40
N VAL A 63 -4.97 -10.43 -16.41
CA VAL A 63 -4.06 -10.66 -15.29
C VAL A 63 -3.77 -12.17 -15.19
N ALA A 64 -2.48 -12.53 -15.17
CA ALA A 64 -2.04 -13.91 -15.02
C ALA A 64 -1.70 -14.24 -13.56
N GLY A 65 -2.20 -15.38 -13.07
CA GLY A 65 -2.02 -15.80 -11.69
C GLY A 65 -2.60 -14.78 -10.71
N ASP A 66 -1.86 -14.48 -9.64
CA ASP A 66 -2.28 -13.47 -8.66
C ASP A 66 -2.18 -12.03 -9.21
N GLY A 67 -1.38 -11.78 -10.24
CA GLY A 67 -1.26 -10.44 -10.85
C GLY A 67 -0.49 -9.41 -10.05
N TYR A 68 0.07 -9.79 -8.91
CA TYR A 68 0.90 -8.93 -8.09
C TYR A 68 1.99 -9.70 -7.34
N GLU A 69 3.00 -8.96 -6.89
CA GLU A 69 4.12 -9.48 -6.09
C GLU A 69 4.34 -8.56 -4.89
N ASP A 70 4.28 -9.13 -3.69
CA ASP A 70 4.49 -8.42 -2.43
C ASP A 70 5.99 -8.15 -2.20
N LEU A 71 6.32 -6.91 -1.89
CA LEU A 71 7.64 -6.47 -1.49
C LEU A 71 7.67 -6.21 0.02
N THR A 72 8.76 -6.62 0.67
CA THR A 72 8.99 -6.39 2.11
C THR A 72 7.80 -6.86 2.98
N GLY A 73 7.26 -8.04 2.66
CA GLY A 73 6.13 -8.62 3.39
C GLY A 73 4.77 -7.95 3.14
N GLY A 74 4.63 -7.17 2.06
CA GLY A 74 3.36 -6.52 1.68
C GLY A 74 3.24 -5.05 2.09
N ILE A 75 4.37 -4.39 2.40
CA ILE A 75 4.40 -2.92 2.60
C ILE A 75 4.16 -2.22 1.24
N ALA A 76 4.72 -2.79 0.19
CA ALA A 76 4.48 -2.41 -1.19
C ALA A 76 4.20 -3.67 -2.02
N ALA A 77 3.54 -3.49 -3.16
CA ALA A 77 3.33 -4.56 -4.12
C ALA A 77 3.50 -4.02 -5.55
N ILE A 78 4.03 -4.86 -6.43
CA ILE A 78 4.10 -4.60 -7.87
C ILE A 78 2.92 -5.30 -8.52
N HIS A 79 2.04 -4.56 -9.21
CA HIS A 79 0.91 -5.11 -9.96
C HIS A 79 1.23 -5.18 -11.45
N LYS A 80 0.77 -6.23 -12.13
CA LYS A 80 1.01 -6.47 -13.56
C LYS A 80 -0.32 -6.79 -14.25
N GLY A 81 -0.56 -6.16 -15.40
CA GLY A 81 -1.71 -6.43 -16.27
C GLY A 81 -1.32 -6.25 -17.73
N MET A 82 -1.91 -7.04 -18.62
CA MET A 82 -1.65 -7.01 -20.06
C MET A 82 -2.92 -6.53 -20.77
N LYS A 83 -2.76 -5.61 -21.72
CA LYS A 83 -3.89 -5.19 -22.55
C LYS A 83 -4.11 -6.24 -23.64
N PRO A 84 -5.32 -6.82 -23.78
CA PRO A 84 -5.62 -7.75 -24.87
C PRO A 84 -5.55 -7.00 -26.22
N LEU A 85 -5.07 -7.69 -27.26
CA LEU A 85 -4.93 -7.17 -28.62
C LEU A 85 -6.25 -7.15 -29.38
#